data_AF-A0A6L6T9H2-F1
#
_entry.id   AF-A0A6L6T9H2-F1
#
_cell.length_a   1.000
_cell.length_b   1.000
_cell.length_c   1.000
_cell.angle_alpha   90.00
_cell.angle_beta   90.00
_cell.angle_gamma   90.00
#
_symmetry.space_group_name_H-M   'P 1'
#
loop_
_entity.id
_entity.type
_entity.pdbx_description
1 polymer ?
#
loop_
_entity_poly.entity_id
_entity_poly.type
_entity_poly.pdbx_seq_one_letter_code
_entity_poly.pdbx_strand_id
1 'polypeptide(L)'
;MTNDALRAEVLTRLLHAHPEGLGKEVLDNYRGEKVVAGMLKTLQDDGLIHDGSVAVDGNHQVSLHYPIKLSSSGVEAAKQSQG
;
A
#
# COMPACT_ATOMS: atom_id res chain seq x y z
N MET A 1 -10.74 -13.48 -2.40
CA MET A 1 -9.34 -13.07 -2.54
C MET A 1 -8.70 -13.19 -1.17
N THR A 2 -7.64 -13.97 -1.04
CA THR A 2 -6.85 -14.07 0.19
C THR A 2 -6.04 -12.78 0.38
N ASN A 3 -5.83 -12.36 1.64
CA ASN A 3 -5.07 -11.15 1.97
C ASN A 3 -3.67 -11.13 1.30
N ASP A 4 -3.08 -12.30 1.06
CA ASP A 4 -1.78 -12.46 0.39
C ASP A 4 -1.77 -11.95 -1.06
N ALA A 5 -2.78 -12.28 -1.85
CA ALA A 5 -2.88 -11.83 -3.24
C ALA A 5 -3.04 -10.31 -3.33
N LEU A 6 -3.82 -9.74 -2.41
CA LEU A 6 -3.98 -8.31 -2.28
C LEU A 6 -2.67 -7.64 -1.85
N ARG A 7 -1.96 -8.23 -0.87
CA ARG A 7 -0.67 -7.74 -0.39
C ARG A 7 0.34 -7.66 -1.53
N ALA A 8 0.50 -8.75 -2.27
CA ALA A 8 1.39 -8.85 -3.42
C ALA A 8 1.06 -7.80 -4.49
N GLU A 9 -0.22 -7.61 -4.81
CA GLU A 9 -0.65 -6.61 -5.77
C GLU A 9 -0.37 -5.18 -5.28
N VAL A 10 -0.69 -4.85 -4.03
CA VAL A 10 -0.43 -3.52 -3.45
C VAL A 10 1.07 -3.23 -3.43
N LEU A 11 1.88 -4.19 -2.99
CA LEU A 11 3.34 -4.10 -3.00
C LEU A 11 3.90 -3.89 -4.42
N THR A 12 3.42 -4.68 -5.38
CA THR A 12 3.85 -4.57 -6.79
C THR A 12 3.49 -3.20 -7.38
N ARG A 13 2.28 -2.71 -7.10
CA ARG A 13 1.84 -1.39 -7.54
C ARG A 13 2.62 -0.27 -6.90
N LEU A 14 2.94 -0.39 -5.61
CA LEU A 14 3.80 0.56 -4.90
C LEU A 14 5.23 0.55 -5.46
N LEU A 15 5.75 -0.61 -5.85
CA LEU A 15 7.07 -0.76 -6.47
C LEU A 15 7.12 -0.13 -7.87
N HIS A 16 6.04 -0.29 -8.63
CA HIS A 16 5.88 0.28 -9.96
C HIS A 16 5.29 1.70 -9.94
N ALA A 17 4.94 2.21 -8.75
CA ALA A 17 4.47 3.58 -8.59
C ALA A 17 5.60 4.55 -8.95
N HIS A 18 5.21 5.76 -9.31
CA HIS A 18 6.17 6.82 -9.63
C HIS A 18 7.20 6.98 -8.49
N PRO A 19 8.43 7.45 -8.75
CA PRO A 19 9.40 7.78 -7.69
C PRO A 19 8.84 8.77 -6.65
N GLU A 20 7.79 9.50 -7.02
CA GLU A 20 7.01 10.34 -6.12
C GLU A 20 6.00 9.56 -5.26
N GLY A 21 5.99 8.23 -5.26
CA GLY A 21 5.09 7.37 -4.48
C GLY A 21 3.77 7.02 -5.18
N LEU A 22 2.93 6.25 -4.49
CA LEU A 22 1.57 5.90 -4.94
C LEU A 22 0.66 7.12 -4.85
N GLY A 23 0.22 7.67 -5.98
CA GLY A 23 -0.78 8.73 -6.03
C GLY A 23 -2.21 8.21 -5.83
N LYS A 24 -3.18 9.13 -5.63
CA LYS A 24 -4.61 8.77 -5.47
C LYS A 24 -5.15 7.95 -6.65
N GLU A 25 -4.58 8.14 -7.84
CA GLU A 25 -5.03 7.53 -9.09
C GLU A 25 -4.94 6.00 -9.13
N VAL A 26 -3.98 5.41 -8.42
CA VAL A 26 -3.82 3.94 -8.38
C VAL A 26 -4.90 3.29 -7.50
N LEU A 27 -5.36 4.03 -6.50
CA LEU A 27 -6.45 3.65 -5.60
C LEU A 27 -7.83 3.89 -6.22
N ASP A 28 -7.99 4.99 -6.97
CA ASP A 28 -9.24 5.32 -7.68
C ASP A 28 -9.64 4.20 -8.68
N ASN A 29 -8.62 3.56 -9.28
CA ASN A 29 -8.81 2.38 -10.15
C ASN A 29 -9.11 1.07 -9.40
N TYR A 30 -9.01 1.05 -8.07
CA TYR A 30 -9.37 -0.10 -7.25
C TYR A 30 -10.77 0.11 -6.66
N ARG A 31 -11.74 -0.75 -7.05
CA ARG A 31 -13.11 -0.76 -6.49
C ARG A 31 -13.20 -1.11 -4.99
N GLY A 32 -12.10 -1.03 -4.25
CA GLY A 32 -11.96 -1.43 -2.86
C GLY A 32 -10.95 -0.58 -2.12
N GLU A 33 -11.04 0.76 -2.22
CA GLU A 33 -10.19 1.71 -1.50
C GLU A 33 -10.02 1.34 -0.02
N LYS A 34 -11.10 0.93 0.66
CA LYS A 34 -11.06 0.47 2.06
C LYS A 34 -10.19 -0.78 2.27
N VAL A 35 -10.25 -1.72 1.33
CA VAL A 35 -9.51 -2.98 1.38
C VAL A 35 -8.02 -2.72 1.13
N VAL A 36 -7.70 -1.86 0.16
CA VAL A 36 -6.32 -1.44 -0.10
C VAL A 36 -5.76 -0.64 1.07
N ALA A 37 -6.53 0.27 1.65
CA ALA A 37 -6.12 1.03 2.81
C ALA A 37 -5.85 0.16 4.04
N GLY A 38 -6.70 -0.83 4.29
CA GLY A 38 -6.45 -1.83 5.33
C GLY A 38 -5.12 -2.55 5.08
N MET A 39 -4.85 -2.95 3.84
CA MET A 39 -3.58 -3.58 3.47
C MET A 39 -2.38 -2.63 3.64
N LEU A 40 -2.49 -1.39 3.20
CA LEU A 40 -1.45 -0.38 3.37
C LEU A 40 -1.16 -0.12 4.86
N LYS A 41 -2.20 -0.10 5.70
CA LYS A 41 -2.03 0.00 7.15
C LYS A 41 -1.24 -1.18 7.71
N THR A 42 -1.55 -2.41 7.28
CA THR A 42 -0.78 -3.61 7.65
C THR A 42 0.68 -3.52 7.18
N LEU A 43 0.92 -3.09 5.94
CA LEU A 43 2.28 -2.89 5.42
C LEU A 43 3.05 -1.83 6.21
N GLN A 44 2.37 -0.77 6.66
CA GLN A 44 2.97 0.24 7.52
C GLN A 44 3.32 -0.33 8.91
N ASP A 45 2.43 -1.14 9.49
CA ASP A 45 2.65 -1.80 10.77
C ASP A 45 3.83 -2.79 10.70
N ASP A 46 3.95 -3.48 9.57
CA ASP A 46 5.06 -4.38 9.24
C ASP A 46 6.38 -3.64 8.93
N GLY A 47 6.40 -2.30 8.94
CA GLY A 47 7.60 -1.49 8.64
C GLY A 47 8.01 -1.50 7.16
N LEU A 48 7.10 -1.85 6.27
CA LEU A 48 7.33 -1.90 4.82
C LEU A 48 7.04 -0.57 4.11
N ILE A 49 6.43 0.39 4.81
CA ILE A 49 6.20 1.76 4.34
C ILE A 49 7.19 2.69 5.04
N HIS A 50 7.91 3.48 4.24
CA HIS A 50 8.90 4.45 4.73
C HIS A 50 8.34 5.88 4.76
N ASP A 51 7.60 6.25 3.72
CA ASP A 51 7.07 7.60 3.52
C ASP A 51 5.58 7.53 3.25
N GLY A 52 4.85 8.54 3.72
CA GLY A 52 3.39 8.52 3.73
C GLY A 52 2.84 7.67 4.88
N SER A 53 1.55 7.87 5.17
CA SER A 53 0.89 7.15 6.26
C SER A 53 -0.54 6.80 5.90
N VAL A 54 -0.96 5.65 6.37
CA VAL A 54 -2.36 5.20 6.29
C VAL A 54 -2.91 5.16 7.70
N ALA A 55 -3.95 5.94 7.92
CA ALA A 55 -4.73 5.92 9.14
C ALA A 55 -6.11 5.37 8.82
N VAL A 56 -6.58 4.45 9.66
CA VAL A 56 -7.95 3.97 9.65
C VAL A 56 -8.53 4.37 11.00
N ASP A 57 -9.48 5.28 11.00
CA ASP A 57 -10.17 5.73 12.21
C ASP A 57 -11.21 4.70 12.68
N GLY A 58 -11.66 4.81 13.94
CA GLY A 58 -12.72 3.98 14.53
C GLY A 58 -14.04 3.98 13.75
N ASN A 59 -14.28 5.01 12.92
CA ASN A 59 -15.41 5.05 11.98
C ASN A 59 -15.16 4.31 10.65
N HIS A 60 -14.10 3.50 10.54
CA HIS A 60 -13.64 2.88 9.28
C HIS A 60 -13.35 3.91 8.18
N GLN A 61 -13.01 5.14 8.59
CA GLN A 61 -12.65 6.20 7.69
C GLN A 61 -11.16 6.10 7.41
N VAL A 62 -10.83 5.90 6.14
CA VAL A 62 -9.47 5.80 5.66
C VAL A 62 -8.94 7.20 5.39
N SER A 63 -7.78 7.52 5.96
CA SER A 63 -7.00 8.72 5.64
C SER A 63 -5.64 8.29 5.10
N LEU A 64 -5.32 8.77 3.89
CA LEU A 64 -4.07 8.47 3.20
C LEU A 64 -3.25 9.75 3.09
N HIS A 65 -2.04 9.71 3.64
CA HIS A 65 -1.06 10.76 3.49
C HIS A 65 -0.11 10.38 2.35
N TYR A 66 -0.27 11.09 1.24
CA TYR A 66 0.59 10.97 0.09
C TYR A 66 1.81 11.89 0.22
N PRO A 67 2.96 11.50 -0.37
CA PRO A 67 3.16 10.27 -1.14
C PRO A 67 3.40 9.02 -0.29
N ILE A 68 2.84 7.87 -0.70
CA ILE A 68 3.13 6.58 -0.04
C ILE A 68 4.30 5.89 -0.75
N LYS A 69 5.37 5.60 -0.01
CA LYS A 69 6.58 4.94 -0.52
C LYS A 69 6.95 3.73 0.30
N LEU A 70 7.41 2.69 -0.40
CA LEU A 70 7.98 1.51 0.24
C LEU A 70 9.31 1.86 0.90
N SER A 71 9.56 1.22 2.04
CA SER A 71 10.89 1.13 2.62
C SER A 71 11.75 0.15 1.83
N SER A 72 13.05 0.10 2.12
CA SER A 72 13.95 -0.87 1.52
C SER A 72 13.43 -2.31 1.70
N SER A 73 12.89 -2.66 2.87
CA SER A 73 12.27 -3.97 3.11
C SER A 73 10.97 -4.16 2.33
N GLY A 74 10.15 -3.10 2.19
CA GLY A 74 8.95 -3.12 1.36
C GLY A 74 9.24 -3.36 -0.13
N VAL A 75 10.29 -2.74 -0.65
CA VAL A 75 10.77 -2.93 -2.03
C VAL A 75 11.21 -4.38 -2.26
N GLU A 76 11.97 -4.95 -1.33
CA GLU A 76 12.41 -6.34 -1.44
C GLU A 76 11.22 -7.32 -1.36
N ALA A 77 10.28 -7.09 -0.44
CA ALA A 77 9.05 -7.89 -0.34
C ALA A 77 8.20 -7.79 -1.62
N ALA A 78 8.12 -6.61 -2.24
CA ALA A 78 7.44 -6.42 -3.51
C ALA A 78 8.10 -7.20 -4.65
N LYS A 79 9.43 -7.15 -4.76
CA LYS A 79 10.18 -7.93 -5.77
C LYS A 79 9.99 -9.44 -5.57
N GLN A 80 9.99 -9.92 -4.33
CA GLN A 80 9.74 -11.32 -4.01
C GLN A 80 8.32 -11.77 -4.39
N SER A 81 7.35 -10.84 -4.37
CA SER A 81 5.96 -11.12 -4.74
C SER A 81 5.72 -11.18 -6.26
N GLN A 82 6.69 -10.75 -7.08
CA GLN A 82 6.64 -10.86 -8.54
C GLN A 82 7.27 -12.15 -9.09
N GLY A 83 7.85 -12.99 -8.21
CA GLY A 83 8.57 -14.22 -8.55
C GLY A 83 7.71 -15.47 -8.57
#